data_AF-A0A969M966-F1
#
_entry.id   AF-A0A969M966-F1
#
_cell.length_a   1.000
_cell.length_b   1.000
_cell.length_c   1.000
_cell.angle_alpha   90.00
_cell.angle_beta   90.00
_cell.angle_gamma   90.00
#
_symmetry.space_group_name_H-M   'P 1'
#
loop_
_entity.id
_entity.type
_entity.pdbx_description
1 polymer ?
#
loop_
_entity_poly.entity_id
_entity_poly.type
_entity_poly.pdbx_seq_one_letter_code
_entity_poly.pdbx_strand_id
1 'polypeptide(L)'
;MRGFTWAQYTLGPTAAVALTALLLQIRSTNPKSKSIDRSAPAIRCLILSVLVFGVGGLLGLFVDGGDTRTPAHYHGVIAGVTLALMGLAFLEFLPALGRPVPSRRRMAWTVGLFGWGQLAACMGLFLAGGHGAPRKVAGADQGLTEWAAFAGMGLNGLGGLVAVVGGILFVWTMAVALIRPGMISQEEGAASRLEAGLGASGRGSVGK
;
A
#
# COMPACT_ATOMS: atom_id res chain seq x y z
N MET A 1 5.66 27.60 17.69
CA MET A 1 6.47 26.51 17.11
C MET A 1 6.78 25.37 18.08
N ARG A 2 7.06 25.61 19.37
CA ARG A 2 7.36 24.55 20.36
C ARG A 2 6.26 23.47 20.50
N GLY A 3 4.98 23.80 20.36
CA GLY A 3 3.89 22.82 20.44
C GLY A 3 3.94 21.71 19.39
N PHE A 4 4.38 22.01 18.17
CA PHE A 4 4.55 21.01 17.11
C PHE A 4 5.76 20.10 17.37
N THR A 5 6.82 20.67 17.97
CA THR A 5 7.99 19.93 18.47
C THR A 5 7.61 18.98 19.61
N TRP A 6 6.66 19.32 20.47
CA TRP A 6 6.19 18.40 21.51
C TRP A 6 5.28 17.30 20.95
N ALA A 7 4.49 17.60 19.91
CA ALA A 7 3.63 16.63 19.24
C ALA A 7 4.40 15.51 18.51
N GLN A 8 5.67 15.71 18.16
CA GLN A 8 6.49 14.63 17.58
C GLN A 8 6.70 13.49 18.60
N TYR A 9 6.70 13.78 19.90
CA TYR A 9 6.85 12.77 20.95
C TYR A 9 5.56 12.00 21.23
N THR A 10 4.40 12.47 20.77
CA THR A 10 3.16 11.69 20.85
C THR A 10 3.08 10.61 19.78
N LEU A 11 3.85 10.74 18.69
CA LEU A 11 3.87 9.75 17.59
C LEU A 11 4.42 8.39 18.04
N GLY A 12 5.45 8.37 18.89
CA GLY A 12 6.02 7.14 19.46
C GLY A 12 5.00 6.31 20.25
N PRO A 13 4.34 6.89 21.27
CA PRO A 13 3.25 6.25 22.00
C PRO A 13 2.09 5.80 21.12
N THR A 14 1.66 6.60 20.13
CA THR A 14 0.58 6.17 19.21
C THR A 14 0.98 4.98 18.34
N ALA A 15 2.23 4.94 17.87
CA ALA A 15 2.75 3.80 17.10
C ALA A 15 2.87 2.55 17.98
N ALA A 16 3.29 2.70 19.24
CA ALA A 16 3.36 1.61 20.20
C ALA A 16 1.96 1.04 20.51
N VAL A 17 0.97 1.90 20.77
CA VAL A 17 -0.42 1.48 21.01
C VAL A 17 -1.01 0.75 19.79
N ALA A 18 -0.80 1.28 18.58
CA ALA A 18 -1.24 0.64 17.35
C ALA A 18 -0.58 -0.73 17.12
N LEU A 19 0.73 -0.83 17.39
CA LEU A 19 1.46 -2.10 17.32
C LEU A 19 0.95 -3.11 18.36
N THR A 20 0.72 -2.68 19.60
CA THR A 20 0.17 -3.55 20.66
C THR A 20 -1.24 -4.04 20.31
N ALA A 21 -2.12 -3.15 19.84
CA ALA A 21 -3.46 -3.51 19.39
C ALA A 21 -3.43 -4.52 18.22
N LEU A 22 -2.52 -4.33 17.26
CA LEU A 22 -2.32 -5.26 16.15
C LEU A 22 -1.84 -6.64 16.65
N LEU A 23 -0.88 -6.69 17.58
CA LEU A 23 -0.39 -7.94 18.16
C LEU A 23 -1.47 -8.69 18.96
N LEU A 24 -2.33 -7.96 19.69
CA LEU A 24 -3.48 -8.52 20.40
C LEU A 24 -4.54 -9.05 19.44
N GLN A 25 -4.82 -8.32 18.35
CA GLN A 25 -5.77 -8.75 17.33
C GLN A 25 -5.29 -10.02 16.62
N ILE A 26 -4.02 -10.10 16.23
CA ILE A 26 -3.41 -11.31 15.63
C ILE A 26 -3.53 -12.50 16.58
N ARG A 27 -3.37 -12.30 17.89
CA ARG A 27 -3.60 -13.35 18.90
C ARG A 27 -5.06 -13.76 19.03
N SER A 28 -6.00 -12.87 18.74
CA SER A 28 -7.44 -13.07 18.92
C SER A 28 -8.17 -13.61 17.68
N THR A 29 -7.55 -13.64 16.50
CA THR A 29 -8.24 -14.11 15.29
C THR A 29 -8.45 -15.63 15.31
N ASN A 30 -9.71 -16.05 15.29
CA ASN A 30 -10.14 -17.44 15.24
C ASN A 30 -10.08 -17.94 13.77
N PRO A 31 -9.35 -19.02 13.42
CA PRO A 31 -8.97 -19.35 12.04
C PRO A 31 -10.09 -19.90 11.15
N LYS A 32 -11.37 -19.73 11.52
CA LYS A 32 -12.50 -20.32 10.80
C LYS A 32 -13.07 -19.35 9.76
N SER A 33 -12.33 -19.09 8.69
CA SER A 33 -12.89 -18.55 7.45
C SER A 33 -12.28 -19.28 6.25
N LYS A 34 -13.08 -20.14 5.60
CA LYS A 34 -12.69 -20.89 4.41
C LYS A 34 -12.77 -19.96 3.18
N SER A 35 -11.65 -19.88 2.46
CA SER A 35 -11.44 -19.48 1.04
C SER A 35 -10.51 -18.28 0.84
N ILE A 36 -9.45 -18.53 0.04
CA ILE A 36 -8.23 -17.74 -0.21
C ILE A 36 -7.21 -17.85 0.93
N ASP A 37 -6.01 -18.37 0.63
CA ASP A 37 -4.84 -18.26 1.52
C ASP A 37 -4.39 -16.79 1.59
N ARG A 38 -5.05 -16.05 2.49
CA ARG A 38 -4.80 -14.62 2.74
C ARG A 38 -3.49 -14.38 3.50
N SER A 39 -2.92 -15.42 4.10
CA SER A 39 -1.75 -15.30 4.98
C SER A 39 -0.51 -14.84 4.21
N ALA A 40 -0.22 -15.43 3.05
CA ALA A 40 1.00 -15.12 2.31
C ALA A 40 1.02 -13.69 1.71
N PRO A 41 -0.06 -13.16 1.11
CA PRO A 41 -0.14 -11.75 0.72
C PRO A 41 -0.08 -10.78 1.91
N ALA A 42 -0.78 -11.09 3.02
CA ALA A 42 -0.80 -10.25 4.22
C ALA A 42 0.60 -10.11 4.82
N ILE A 43 1.30 -11.23 5.01
CA ILE A 43 2.66 -11.26 5.55
C ILE A 43 3.60 -10.45 4.67
N ARG A 44 3.50 -10.56 3.34
CA ARG A 44 4.33 -9.77 2.42
C ARG A 44 4.09 -8.26 2.57
N CYS A 45 2.82 -7.82 2.64
CA CYS A 45 2.49 -6.40 2.83
C CYS A 45 3.01 -5.89 4.16
N LEU A 46 2.85 -6.69 5.23
CA LEU A 46 3.30 -6.34 6.57
C LEU A 46 4.83 -6.23 6.65
N ILE A 47 5.56 -7.21 6.10
CA ILE A 47 7.03 -7.19 6.08
C ILE A 47 7.54 -5.96 5.34
N LEU A 48 7.03 -5.69 4.12
CA LEU A 48 7.47 -4.51 3.36
C LEU A 48 7.06 -3.21 4.04
N SER A 49 5.86 -3.15 4.64
CA SER A 49 5.41 -2.00 5.43
C SER A 49 6.37 -1.71 6.57
N VAL A 50 6.67 -2.71 7.42
CA VAL A 50 7.56 -2.57 8.57
C VAL A 50 8.97 -2.22 8.12
N LEU A 51 9.48 -2.85 7.06
CA LEU A 51 10.80 -2.58 6.52
C LEU A 51 10.92 -1.14 6.00
N VAL A 52 10.01 -0.69 5.14
CA VAL A 52 10.07 0.64 4.53
C VAL A 52 9.80 1.73 5.58
N PHE A 53 8.83 1.50 6.49
CA PHE A 53 8.57 2.39 7.63
C PHE A 53 9.78 2.49 8.55
N GLY A 54 10.38 1.35 8.90
CA GLY A 54 11.54 1.27 9.79
C GLY A 54 12.77 1.95 9.20
N VAL A 55 13.05 1.73 7.90
CA VAL A 55 14.10 2.44 7.18
C VAL A 55 13.80 3.93 7.18
N GLY A 56 12.60 4.36 6.80
CA GLY A 56 12.20 5.76 6.86
C GLY A 56 12.46 6.37 8.23
N GLY A 57 11.96 5.74 9.31
CA GLY A 57 12.18 6.15 10.69
C GLY A 57 13.66 6.27 11.07
N LEU A 58 14.47 5.28 10.70
CA LEU A 58 15.92 5.30 10.94
C LEU A 58 16.62 6.45 10.22
N LEU A 59 16.28 6.71 8.95
CA LEU A 59 16.81 7.86 8.20
C LEU A 59 16.43 9.19 8.88
N GLY A 60 15.27 9.24 9.54
CA GLY A 60 14.78 10.40 10.30
C GLY A 60 15.69 10.82 11.45
N LEU A 61 16.49 9.91 12.01
CA LEU A 61 17.46 10.22 13.06
C LEU A 61 18.60 11.13 12.58
N PHE A 62 18.77 11.26 11.26
CA PHE A 62 19.84 12.02 10.61
C PHE A 62 19.33 13.26 9.86
N VAL A 63 18.11 13.72 10.17
CA VAL A 63 17.47 14.87 9.50
C VAL A 63 17.66 16.16 10.30
N ASP A 64 18.17 17.19 9.64
CA ASP A 64 18.33 18.56 10.16
C ASP A 64 17.42 19.60 9.46
N GLY A 65 16.69 19.19 8.42
CA GLY A 65 15.68 19.99 7.74
C GLY A 65 16.15 20.76 6.49
N GLY A 66 17.44 20.74 6.18
CA GLY A 66 18.05 21.55 5.09
C GLY A 66 18.01 20.90 3.70
N ASP A 67 18.08 19.58 3.64
CA ASP A 67 18.37 18.84 2.41
C ASP A 67 17.39 17.69 2.12
N THR A 68 17.66 16.92 1.07
CA THR A 68 16.82 15.80 0.64
C THR A 68 16.78 14.60 1.60
N ARG A 69 17.57 14.55 2.68
CA ARG A 69 17.38 13.56 3.77
C ARG A 69 16.04 13.78 4.47
N THR A 70 15.55 15.02 4.52
CA THR A 70 14.22 15.35 5.07
C THR A 70 13.11 14.62 4.30
N PRO A 71 12.97 14.77 2.96
CA PRO A 71 12.05 13.95 2.17
C PRO A 71 12.35 12.47 2.22
N ALA A 72 13.62 12.03 2.24
CA ALA A 72 13.93 10.60 2.34
C ALA A 72 13.26 9.92 3.55
N HIS A 73 13.32 10.56 4.72
CA HIS A 73 12.68 10.07 5.94
C HIS A 73 11.16 9.95 5.79
N TYR A 74 10.46 11.05 5.51
CA TYR A 74 9.00 11.03 5.52
C TYR A 74 8.42 10.23 4.35
N HIS A 75 9.10 10.17 3.21
CA HIS A 75 8.69 9.27 2.12
C HIS A 75 8.72 7.82 2.56
N GLY A 76 9.77 7.38 3.28
CA GLY A 76 9.84 6.01 3.80
C GLY A 76 8.74 5.71 4.81
N VAL A 77 8.49 6.62 5.76
CA VAL A 77 7.42 6.47 6.75
C VAL A 77 6.05 6.41 6.09
N ILE A 78 5.73 7.36 5.20
CA ILE A 78 4.44 7.42 4.49
C ILE A 78 4.25 6.21 3.57
N ALA A 79 5.31 5.78 2.86
CA ALA A 79 5.26 4.61 2.01
C ALA A 79 5.01 3.32 2.83
N GLY A 80 5.64 3.20 4.00
CA GLY A 80 5.37 2.12 4.95
C GLY A 80 3.90 2.05 5.35
N VAL A 81 3.31 3.17 5.80
CA VAL A 81 1.87 3.22 6.14
C VAL A 81 1.00 2.88 4.92
N THR A 82 1.36 3.39 3.75
CA THR A 82 0.64 3.12 2.49
C THR A 82 0.62 1.62 2.17
N LEU A 83 1.74 0.91 2.35
CA LEU A 83 1.82 -0.53 2.15
C LEU A 83 0.89 -1.32 3.08
N ALA A 84 0.79 -0.92 4.35
CA ALA A 84 -0.18 -1.51 5.28
C ALA A 84 -1.62 -1.28 4.80
N LEU A 85 -1.94 -0.04 4.39
CA LEU A 85 -3.26 0.30 3.86
C LEU A 85 -3.60 -0.42 2.55
N MET A 86 -2.63 -0.64 1.66
CA MET A 86 -2.83 -1.46 0.46
C MET A 86 -3.19 -2.90 0.82
N GLY A 87 -2.52 -3.47 1.83
CA GLY A 87 -2.84 -4.80 2.36
C GLY A 87 -4.27 -4.87 2.92
N LEU A 88 -4.64 -3.91 3.77
CA LEU A 88 -6.00 -3.80 4.32
C LEU A 88 -7.06 -3.61 3.23
N ALA A 89 -6.78 -2.78 2.22
CA ALA A 89 -7.68 -2.54 1.12
C ALA A 89 -8.01 -3.83 0.35
N PHE A 90 -6.99 -4.63 0.03
CA PHE A 90 -7.19 -5.87 -0.70
C PHE A 90 -7.80 -7.00 0.15
N LEU A 91 -7.37 -7.13 1.41
CA LEU A 91 -7.67 -8.32 2.23
C LEU A 91 -8.83 -8.13 3.19
N GLU A 92 -9.17 -6.90 3.54
CA GLU A 92 -10.25 -6.58 4.48
C GLU A 92 -11.37 -5.76 3.81
N PHE A 93 -11.04 -4.65 3.13
CA PHE A 93 -12.07 -3.74 2.62
C PHE A 93 -12.83 -4.32 1.43
N LEU A 94 -12.15 -4.91 0.45
CA LEU A 94 -12.84 -5.54 -0.69
C LEU A 94 -13.77 -6.68 -0.24
N PRO A 95 -13.35 -7.63 0.63
CA PRO A 95 -14.26 -8.64 1.18
C PRO A 95 -15.43 -8.05 1.96
N ALA A 96 -15.19 -7.05 2.82
CA ALA A 96 -16.26 -6.41 3.60
C ALA A 96 -17.32 -5.76 2.71
N LEU A 97 -16.94 -5.29 1.52
CA LEU A 97 -17.84 -4.71 0.51
C LEU A 97 -18.45 -5.76 -0.43
N GLY A 98 -18.21 -7.06 -0.22
CA GLY A 98 -18.65 -8.14 -1.12
C GLY A 98 -18.02 -8.09 -2.51
N ARG A 99 -16.85 -7.45 -2.65
CA ARG A 99 -16.13 -7.24 -3.92
C ARG A 99 -15.05 -8.30 -4.13
N PRO A 100 -14.70 -8.61 -5.40
CA PRO A 100 -13.71 -9.62 -5.70
C PRO A 100 -12.31 -9.21 -5.22
N VAL A 101 -11.63 -10.12 -4.52
CA VAL A 101 -10.23 -9.94 -4.10
C VAL A 101 -9.31 -10.20 -5.30
N PRO A 102 -8.30 -9.35 -5.55
CA PRO A 102 -7.35 -9.58 -6.63
C PRO A 102 -6.49 -10.82 -6.41
N SER A 103 -5.93 -11.37 -7.49
CA SER A 103 -5.08 -12.55 -7.41
C SER A 103 -3.80 -12.29 -6.59
N ARG A 104 -3.28 -13.34 -5.93
CA ARG A 104 -2.03 -13.28 -5.14
C ARG A 104 -0.87 -12.67 -5.91
N ARG A 105 -0.72 -13.05 -7.19
CA ARG A 105 0.33 -12.52 -8.08
C ARG A 105 0.17 -11.02 -8.29
N ARG A 106 -1.05 -10.53 -8.52
CA ARG A 106 -1.32 -9.10 -8.74
C ARG A 106 -1.04 -8.27 -7.50
N MET A 107 -1.49 -8.74 -6.33
CA MET A 107 -1.17 -8.09 -5.05
C MET A 107 0.35 -8.03 -4.84
N ALA A 108 1.04 -9.15 -5.04
CA ALA A 108 2.49 -9.24 -4.85
C ALA A 108 3.29 -8.29 -5.75
N TRP A 109 2.91 -8.14 -7.03
CA TRP A 109 3.54 -7.17 -7.94
C TRP A 109 3.26 -5.73 -7.55
N THR A 110 1.99 -5.41 -7.26
CA THR A 110 1.57 -4.07 -6.87
C THR A 110 2.35 -3.58 -5.65
N VAL A 111 2.35 -4.40 -4.60
CA VAL A 111 3.00 -4.11 -3.31
C VAL A 111 4.52 -4.17 -3.42
N GLY A 112 5.07 -5.11 -4.19
CA GLY A 112 6.50 -5.23 -4.42
C GLY A 112 7.09 -4.04 -5.18
N LEU A 113 6.48 -3.65 -6.30
CA LEU A 113 6.91 -2.50 -7.09
C LEU A 113 6.83 -1.20 -6.28
N PHE A 114 5.70 -1.00 -5.58
CA PHE A 114 5.55 0.18 -4.72
C PHE A 114 6.59 0.21 -3.60
N GLY A 115 6.72 -0.88 -2.83
CA GLY A 115 7.59 -0.93 -1.67
C GLY A 115 9.08 -0.83 -2.00
N TRP A 116 9.57 -1.63 -2.95
CA TRP A 116 10.98 -1.58 -3.36
C TRP A 116 11.33 -0.31 -4.11
N GLY A 117 10.40 0.21 -4.93
CA GLY A 117 10.56 1.50 -5.59
C GLY A 117 10.69 2.65 -4.59
N GLN A 118 9.81 2.71 -3.58
CA GLN A 118 9.87 3.72 -2.52
C GLN A 118 11.14 3.59 -1.68
N LEU A 119 11.57 2.36 -1.36
CA LEU A 119 12.81 2.16 -0.63
C LEU A 119 14.01 2.70 -1.42
N ALA A 120 14.13 2.33 -2.70
CA ALA A 120 15.18 2.86 -3.57
C ALA A 120 15.11 4.39 -3.68
N ALA A 121 13.89 4.94 -3.81
CA ALA A 121 13.69 6.38 -3.88
C ALA A 121 14.19 7.11 -2.64
N CYS A 122 13.83 6.59 -1.46
CA CYS A 122 14.26 7.13 -0.16
C CYS A 122 15.78 7.05 0.00
N MET A 123 16.39 5.91 -0.35
CA MET A 123 17.85 5.76 -0.29
C MET A 123 18.56 6.73 -1.24
N GLY A 124 18.01 6.96 -2.43
CA GLY A 124 18.52 7.95 -3.38
C GLY A 124 18.47 9.37 -2.84
N LEU A 125 17.32 9.79 -2.28
CA LEU A 125 17.16 11.10 -1.65
C LEU A 125 18.11 11.27 -0.46
N PHE A 126 18.30 10.23 0.33
CA PHE A 126 19.18 10.28 1.50
C PHE A 126 20.64 10.40 1.08
N LEU A 127 21.08 9.60 0.11
CA LEU A 127 22.42 9.68 -0.47
C LEU A 127 22.69 11.08 -1.05
N ALA A 128 21.73 11.61 -1.82
CA ALA A 128 21.87 12.93 -2.42
C ALA A 128 21.97 14.04 -1.36
N GLY A 129 21.13 13.98 -0.32
CA GLY A 129 21.10 14.98 0.73
C GLY A 129 22.36 14.93 1.60
N GLY A 130 22.89 13.73 1.86
CA GLY A 130 24.18 13.53 2.51
C GLY A 130 25.36 14.13 1.75
N HIS A 131 25.18 14.47 0.46
CA HIS A 131 26.15 15.16 -0.38
C HIS A 131 25.67 16.55 -0.80
N GLY A 132 24.83 17.18 0.02
CA GLY A 132 24.46 18.59 -0.10
C GLY A 132 23.28 18.90 -1.02
N ALA A 133 22.56 17.89 -1.55
CA ALA A 133 21.42 18.14 -2.42
C ALA A 133 20.28 18.85 -1.66
N PRO A 134 19.95 20.11 -2.01
CA PRO A 134 18.90 20.86 -1.33
C PRO A 134 17.52 20.28 -1.59
N ARG A 135 16.62 20.42 -0.62
CA ARG A 135 15.18 20.11 -0.81
C ARG A 135 14.43 21.32 -1.36
N LYS A 136 13.26 21.07 -1.96
CA LYS A 136 12.33 22.08 -2.51
C LYS A 136 12.85 22.86 -3.73
N VAL A 137 13.90 22.37 -4.36
CA VAL A 137 14.41 22.86 -5.65
C VAL A 137 14.63 21.65 -6.57
N ALA A 138 14.63 21.87 -7.88
CA ALA A 138 14.70 20.80 -8.88
C ALA A 138 15.50 21.25 -10.10
N GLY A 139 16.04 20.29 -10.85
CA GLY A 139 16.81 20.58 -12.08
C GLY A 139 18.12 21.31 -11.79
N ALA A 140 18.49 22.25 -12.67
CA ALA A 140 19.73 23.02 -12.53
C ALA A 140 19.80 23.80 -11.21
N ASP A 141 18.66 24.23 -10.67
CA ASP A 141 18.55 24.98 -9.42
C ASP A 141 18.91 24.15 -8.18
N GLN A 142 19.09 22.82 -8.31
CA GLN A 142 19.63 21.99 -7.23
C GLN A 142 21.12 22.23 -6.99
N GLY A 143 21.84 22.80 -7.96
CA GLY A 143 23.26 23.14 -7.81
C GLY A 143 24.16 21.94 -7.49
N LEU A 144 23.83 20.75 -8.00
CA LEU A 144 24.58 19.52 -7.69
C LEU A 144 25.98 19.59 -8.30
N THR A 145 27.01 19.36 -7.49
CA THR A 145 28.42 19.32 -7.93
C THR A 145 29.06 17.95 -7.70
N GLU A 146 28.58 17.21 -6.70
CA GLU A 146 29.14 15.91 -6.30
C GLU A 146 28.52 14.76 -7.09
N TRP A 147 29.36 13.83 -7.57
CA TRP A 147 28.89 12.64 -8.30
C TRP A 147 27.89 11.81 -7.48
N ALA A 148 28.11 11.67 -6.17
CA ALA A 148 27.22 10.93 -5.29
C ALA A 148 25.83 11.58 -5.19
N ALA A 149 25.76 12.92 -5.30
CA ALA A 149 24.49 13.63 -5.34
C ALA A 149 23.71 13.36 -6.64
N PHE A 150 24.40 13.34 -7.78
CA PHE A 150 23.80 12.93 -9.05
C PHE A 150 23.32 11.48 -9.03
N ALA A 151 24.15 10.55 -8.53
CA ALA A 151 23.80 9.14 -8.43
C ALA A 151 22.59 8.93 -7.50
N GLY A 152 22.57 9.62 -6.35
CA GLY A 152 21.44 9.62 -5.42
C GLY A 152 20.15 10.15 -6.05
N MET A 153 20.22 11.27 -6.77
CA MET A 153 19.06 11.82 -7.47
C MET A 153 18.57 10.92 -8.62
N GLY A 154 19.48 10.26 -9.33
CA GLY A 154 19.14 9.25 -10.34
C GLY A 154 18.43 8.04 -9.74
N LEU A 155 18.96 7.50 -8.64
CA LEU A 155 18.33 6.41 -7.89
C LEU A 155 16.95 6.82 -7.35
N ASN A 156 16.83 8.06 -6.87
CA ASN A 156 15.55 8.64 -6.46
C ASN A 156 14.52 8.62 -7.61
N GLY A 157 14.90 9.17 -8.76
CA GLY A 157 14.02 9.23 -9.93
C GLY A 157 13.59 7.84 -10.42
N LEU A 158 14.54 6.92 -10.56
CA LEU A 158 14.25 5.55 -11.02
C LEU A 158 13.40 4.77 -10.01
N GLY A 159 13.73 4.83 -8.72
CA GLY A 159 12.95 4.22 -7.66
C GLY A 159 11.53 4.78 -7.60
N GLY A 160 11.40 6.10 -7.72
CA GLY A 160 10.12 6.80 -7.78
C GLY A 160 9.27 6.34 -8.96
N LEU A 161 9.86 6.18 -10.15
CA LEU A 161 9.14 5.67 -11.32
C LEU A 161 8.63 4.24 -11.11
N VAL A 162 9.47 3.34 -10.57
CA VAL A 162 9.07 1.98 -10.22
C VAL A 162 7.91 1.99 -9.21
N ALA A 163 7.98 2.88 -8.21
CA ALA A 163 6.93 3.03 -7.22
C ALA A 163 5.61 3.52 -7.83
N VAL A 164 5.67 4.48 -8.76
CA VAL A 164 4.50 5.00 -9.50
C VAL A 164 3.82 3.88 -10.28
N VAL A 165 4.57 2.98 -10.94
CA VAL A 165 3.98 1.81 -11.62
C VAL A 165 3.22 0.94 -10.62
N GLY A 166 3.79 0.67 -9.44
CA GLY A 166 3.10 -0.04 -8.36
C GLY A 166 1.82 0.66 -7.90
N GLY A 167 1.87 1.99 -7.71
CA GLY A 167 0.71 2.81 -7.34
C GLY A 167 -0.40 2.80 -8.38
N ILE A 168 -0.07 2.91 -9.67
CA ILE A 168 -1.03 2.83 -10.77
C ILE A 168 -1.71 1.45 -10.79
N LEU A 169 -0.93 0.37 -10.62
CA LEU A 169 -1.49 -0.98 -10.54
C LEU A 169 -2.46 -1.14 -9.36
N PHE A 170 -2.17 -0.52 -8.22
CA PHE A 170 -3.06 -0.50 -7.06
C PHE A 170 -4.38 0.19 -7.38
N VAL A 171 -4.31 1.45 -7.85
CA VAL A 171 -5.50 2.26 -8.18
C VAL A 171 -6.36 1.56 -9.23
N TRP A 172 -5.74 1.06 -10.30
CA TRP A 172 -6.43 0.33 -11.34
C TRP A 172 -7.13 -0.94 -10.81
N THR A 173 -6.43 -1.71 -9.98
CA THR A 173 -6.97 -2.94 -9.39
C THR A 173 -8.17 -2.66 -8.49
N MET A 174 -8.07 -1.63 -7.65
CA MET A 174 -9.16 -1.19 -6.78
C MET A 174 -10.36 -0.68 -7.59
N ALA A 175 -10.13 0.18 -8.58
CA ALA A 175 -11.20 0.71 -9.43
C ALA A 175 -11.96 -0.41 -10.14
N VAL A 176 -11.25 -1.37 -10.75
CA VAL A 176 -11.88 -2.52 -11.42
C VAL A 176 -12.66 -3.40 -10.44
N ALA A 177 -12.12 -3.64 -9.23
CA ALA A 177 -12.78 -4.46 -8.22
C ALA A 177 -14.06 -3.79 -7.68
N LEU A 178 -14.06 -2.47 -7.52
CA LEU A 178 -15.18 -1.71 -6.98
C LEU A 178 -16.32 -1.51 -8.00
N ILE A 179 -16.00 -1.42 -9.29
CA ILE A 179 -17.00 -1.25 -10.37
C ILE A 179 -17.71 -2.58 -10.68
N ARG A 180 -17.05 -3.74 -10.53
CA ARG A 180 -17.66 -5.05 -10.83
C ARG A 180 -18.75 -5.42 -9.81
N PRO A 181 -19.94 -5.87 -10.22
CA PRO A 181 -21.02 -6.30 -9.31
C PRO A 181 -20.51 -7.32 -8.28
N GLY A 182 -20.95 -7.17 -7.02
CA GLY A 182 -20.54 -8.04 -5.93
C GLY A 182 -21.02 -9.49 -6.10
N MET A 183 -20.34 -10.46 -5.50
CA MET A 183 -20.70 -11.88 -5.66
C MET A 183 -22.13 -12.19 -5.17
N ILE A 184 -22.58 -11.50 -4.13
CA ILE A 184 -23.95 -11.62 -3.59
C ILE A 184 -24.99 -11.26 -4.66
N SER A 185 -24.78 -10.14 -5.36
CA SER A 185 -25.66 -9.72 -6.47
C SER A 185 -25.66 -10.70 -7.65
N GLN A 186 -24.60 -11.52 -7.79
CA GLN A 186 -24.53 -12.56 -8.83
C GLN A 186 -25.27 -13.83 -8.44
N GLU A 187 -25.22 -14.25 -7.17
CA GLU A 187 -26.01 -15.39 -6.69
C GLU A 187 -27.52 -15.10 -6.73
N GLU A 188 -27.95 -13.91 -6.30
CA GLU A 188 -29.35 -13.46 -6.41
C GLU A 188 -29.81 -13.37 -7.88
N GLY A 189 -28.95 -12.82 -8.75
CA GLY A 189 -29.20 -12.74 -10.19
C GLY A 189 -29.23 -14.11 -10.88
N ALA A 190 -28.44 -15.08 -10.42
CA ALA A 190 -28.44 -16.44 -10.94
C ALA A 190 -29.68 -17.23 -10.46
N ALA A 191 -30.03 -17.11 -9.18
CA ALA A 191 -31.21 -17.75 -8.60
C ALA A 191 -32.51 -17.27 -9.28
N SER A 192 -32.68 -15.96 -9.45
CA SER A 192 -33.84 -15.38 -10.14
C SER A 192 -33.95 -15.81 -11.61
N ARG A 193 -32.82 -15.95 -12.33
CA ARG A 193 -32.79 -16.50 -13.69
C ARG A 193 -33.17 -17.98 -13.75
N LEU A 194 -32.76 -18.76 -12.74
CA LEU A 194 -33.12 -20.17 -12.62
C LEU A 194 -34.63 -20.35 -12.39
N GLU A 195 -35.20 -19.57 -11.47
CA GLU A 195 -36.64 -19.56 -11.18
C GLU A 195 -37.46 -19.14 -12.41
N ALA A 196 -37.02 -18.10 -13.13
CA ALA A 196 -37.67 -17.67 -14.37
C ALA A 196 -37.63 -18.76 -15.46
N GLY A 197 -36.52 -19.49 -15.59
CA GLY A 197 -36.37 -20.60 -16.54
C GLY A 197 -37.26 -21.80 -16.21
N LEU A 198 -37.39 -22.15 -14.92
CA LEU A 198 -38.27 -23.22 -14.46
C LEU A 198 -39.76 -22.86 -14.63
N GLY A 199 -40.13 -21.60 -14.36
CA GLY A 199 -41.48 -21.08 -14.56
C GLY A 199 -41.92 -21.02 -16.02
N ALA A 200 -40.98 -20.81 -16.95
CA ALA A 200 -41.24 -20.85 -18.40
C ALA A 200 -41.42 -22.30 -18.91
N SER A 201 -40.68 -23.27 -18.36
CA SER A 201 -40.79 -24.68 -18.74
C SER A 201 -42.09 -25.35 -18.25
N GLY A 202 -42.68 -24.87 -17.15
CA GLY A 202 -43.91 -25.44 -16.56
C GLY A 202 -45.21 -25.08 -17.27
N ARG A 203 -45.25 -24.04 -18.13
CA ARG A 203 -46.48 -23.60 -18.82
C ARG A 203 -46.71 -24.24 -20.19
N GLY A 204 -45.78 -25.07 -20.68
CA GLY A 204 -45.85 -25.67 -22.02
C GLY A 204 -46.49 -27.07 -22.12
N SER A 205 -46.87 -27.71 -21.01
CA SER A 205 -47.25 -29.14 -20.99
C SER A 205 -48.75 -29.42 -20.76
N VAL A 206 -49.57 -28.40 -20.48
CA VAL A 206 -51.02 -28.58 -20.29
C VAL A 206 -51.74 -28.10 -21.54
N GLY A 207 -51.72 -28.92 -22.59
CA GLY A 207 -52.39 -28.56 -23.84
C GLY A 207 -52.11 -29.55 -24.96
N LYS A 208 -52.62 -30.78 -24.81
CA LYS A 208 -53.24 -31.62 -25.84
C LYS A 208 -53.71 -32.94 -25.23
#